data_AF-A0A510W9Q9-F1
#
_entry.id   AF-A0A510W9Q9-F1
#
_cell.length_a   1.000
_cell.length_b   1.000
_cell.length_c   1.000
_cell.angle_alpha   90.00
_cell.angle_beta   90.00
_cell.angle_gamma   90.00
#
_symmetry.space_group_name_H-M   'P 1'
#
loop_
_entity.id
_entity.type
_entity.pdbx_description
1 polymer ?
#
loop_
_entity_poly.entity_id
_entity_poly.type
_entity_poly.pdbx_seq_one_letter_code
_entity_poly.pdbx_strand_id
1 'polypeptide(L)'
;MILCAYTQSVFSGRKIEALTKDSIRMMRLTKSYQPSYRTINRFRVNPLVNTLLREYFVQFRSQLVKEQLIDEKVIFIDGTKIEATADKYTFVWRK
;
A
#
# COMPACT_ATOMS: atom_id res chain seq x y z
N MET A 1 -11.87 2.91 -4.62
CA MET A 1 -10.59 3.29 -5.26
C MET A 1 -9.48 3.44 -4.24
N ILE A 2 -9.61 4.37 -3.28
CA ILE A 2 -8.58 4.67 -2.27
C ILE A 2 -8.26 3.44 -1.39
N LEU A 3 -9.29 2.76 -0.86
CA LEU A 3 -9.09 1.54 -0.05
C LEU A 3 -8.35 0.43 -0.82
N CYS A 4 -8.72 0.21 -2.09
CA CYS A 4 -8.05 -0.75 -2.97
C CYS A 4 -6.62 -0.34 -3.38
N ALA A 5 -6.29 0.95 -3.31
CA ALA A 5 -4.92 1.41 -3.51
C ALA A 5 -4.08 1.16 -2.25
N TYR A 6 -4.67 1.33 -1.06
CA TYR A 6 -3.99 1.04 0.21
C TYR A 6 -3.69 -0.43 0.42
N THR A 7 -4.52 -1.35 -0.08
CA THR A 7 -4.18 -2.79 -0.07
C THR A 7 -2.96 -3.12 -0.93
N GLN A 8 -2.66 -2.29 -1.94
CA GLN A 8 -1.45 -2.40 -2.77
C GLN A 8 -0.29 -1.55 -2.22
N SER A 9 -0.38 -1.07 -0.99
CA SER A 9 0.63 -0.18 -0.35
C SER A 9 0.86 1.13 -1.11
N VAL A 10 -0.14 1.60 -1.88
CA VAL A 10 -0.06 2.86 -2.63
C VAL A 10 -0.78 3.98 -1.90
N PHE A 11 -0.01 4.79 -1.18
CA PHE A 11 -0.53 5.89 -0.35
C PHE A 11 -0.40 7.28 -0.99
N SER A 12 0.44 7.44 -2.00
CA SER A 12 0.65 8.75 -2.67
C SER A 12 -0.51 9.07 -3.61
N GLY A 13 -1.12 10.25 -3.47
CA GLY A 13 -2.24 10.68 -4.33
C GLY A 13 -1.90 10.65 -5.82
N ARG A 14 -0.67 11.01 -6.21
CA ARG A 14 -0.20 10.92 -7.60
C ARG A 14 -0.08 9.49 -8.10
N LYS A 15 0.39 8.57 -7.25
CA LYS A 15 0.45 7.15 -7.58
C LYS A 15 -0.96 6.55 -7.71
N ILE A 16 -1.91 6.98 -6.88
CA ILE A 16 -3.32 6.57 -6.98
C ILE A 16 -3.95 7.08 -8.29
N GLU A 17 -3.66 8.31 -8.69
CA GLU A 17 -4.09 8.83 -10.00
C GLU A 17 -3.51 7.99 -11.15
N ALA A 18 -2.20 7.71 -11.13
CA ALA A 18 -1.55 6.88 -12.14
C ALA A 18 -2.16 5.47 -12.22
N LEU A 19 -2.40 4.83 -11.07
CA LEU A 19 -3.10 3.53 -11.01
C LEU A 19 -4.47 3.56 -11.68
N THR A 20 -5.18 4.68 -11.66
CA THR A 20 -6.51 4.80 -12.27
C THR A 20 -6.46 4.88 -13.80
N LYS A 21 -5.29 5.21 -14.35
CA LYS A 21 -5.01 5.23 -15.80
C LYS A 21 -4.41 3.92 -16.27
N ASP A 22 -3.50 3.34 -15.49
CA ASP A 22 -2.70 2.19 -15.91
C ASP A 22 -3.33 0.84 -15.54
N SER A 23 -4.09 0.77 -14.44
CA SER A 23 -4.64 -0.50 -13.94
C SER A 23 -6.06 -0.74 -14.42
N ILE A 24 -6.26 -1.80 -15.22
CA ILE A 24 -7.59 -2.28 -15.66
C ILE A 24 -8.51 -2.54 -14.45
N ARG A 25 -7.95 -3.07 -13.34
CA ARG A 25 -8.72 -3.31 -12.10
C ARG A 25 -9.24 -2.00 -11.52
N MET A 26 -8.40 -0.97 -11.47
CA MET A 26 -8.78 0.33 -10.92
C MET A 26 -9.79 1.03 -11.84
N MET A 27 -9.60 0.96 -13.16
CA MET A 27 -10.55 1.48 -14.14
C MET A 27 -11.94 0.86 -14.00
N ARG A 28 -12.03 -0.48 -13.86
CA ARG A 28 -13.32 -1.15 -13.63
C ARG A 28 -13.96 -0.70 -12.32
N LEU A 29 -13.16 -0.58 -11.26
CA LEU A 29 -13.64 -0.17 -9.93
C LEU A 29 -14.14 1.28 -9.90
N THR A 30 -13.54 2.18 -10.70
CA THR A 30 -13.96 3.58 -10.80
C THR A 30 -14.95 3.85 -11.92
N LYS A 31 -15.39 2.82 -12.67
CA LYS A 31 -16.20 2.98 -13.89
C LYS A 31 -15.57 3.97 -14.88
N SER A 32 -14.24 3.86 -15.06
CA SER A 32 -13.42 4.75 -15.87
C SER A 32 -13.36 6.22 -15.41
N TYR A 33 -13.90 6.56 -14.25
CA TYR A 33 -13.69 7.88 -13.65
C TYR A 33 -12.25 8.02 -13.18
N GLN A 34 -11.59 9.11 -13.59
CA GLN A 34 -10.17 9.38 -13.34
C GLN A 34 -10.01 10.68 -12.54
N PRO A 35 -10.16 10.64 -11.20
CA PRO A 35 -9.98 11.83 -10.38
C PRO A 35 -8.51 12.26 -10.38
N SER A 36 -8.26 13.56 -10.52
CA SER A 36 -6.92 14.11 -10.36
C SER A 36 -6.37 13.88 -8.95
N TYR A 37 -5.04 13.84 -8.80
CA TYR A 37 -4.41 13.73 -7.47
C TYR A 37 -4.87 14.85 -6.51
N ARG A 38 -5.22 16.03 -7.02
CA ARG A 38 -5.73 17.14 -6.21
C ARG A 38 -7.09 16.82 -5.60
N THR A 39 -7.98 16.21 -6.38
CA THR A 39 -9.30 15.77 -5.92
C THR A 39 -9.16 14.68 -4.85
N ILE A 40 -8.29 13.70 -5.09
CA ILE A 40 -8.01 12.60 -4.15
C ILE A 40 -7.46 13.16 -2.83
N ASN A 41 -6.50 14.07 -2.90
CA ASN A 41 -5.89 14.65 -1.70
C ASN A 41 -6.87 15.54 -0.93
N ARG A 42 -7.68 16.36 -1.63
CA ARG A 42 -8.71 17.19 -0.98
C ARG A 42 -9.71 16.33 -0.22
N PHE A 43 -10.14 15.21 -0.79
CA PHE A 43 -11.02 14.25 -0.13
C PHE A 43 -10.37 13.66 1.14
N ARG A 44 -9.09 13.26 1.06
CA ARG A 44 -8.37 12.63 2.17
C ARG A 44 -7.98 13.58 3.31
N VAL A 45 -7.70 14.85 2.99
CA VAL A 45 -7.26 15.84 3.98
C VAL A 45 -8.42 16.29 4.88
N ASN A 46 -9.67 16.11 4.44
CA ASN A 46 -10.82 16.39 5.28
C ASN A 46 -10.76 15.55 6.59
N PRO A 47 -10.73 16.18 7.77
CA PRO A 47 -10.58 15.49 9.05
C PRO A 47 -11.61 14.38 9.28
N LEU A 48 -12.87 14.63 8.89
CA LEU A 48 -13.97 13.66 9.01
C LEU A 48 -13.73 12.44 8.12
N VAL A 49 -13.23 12.67 6.92
CA VAL A 49 -12.97 11.59 5.95
C VAL A 49 -11.72 10.80 6.35
N ASN A 50 -10.71 11.46 6.93
CA ASN A 50 -9.47 10.81 7.33
C ASN A 50 -9.70 9.76 8.43
N THR A 51 -10.50 10.09 9.46
CA THR A 51 -10.86 9.13 10.52
C THR A 51 -11.65 7.97 9.94
N LEU A 52 -12.69 8.26 9.15
CA LEU A 52 -13.50 7.24 8.49
C LEU A 52 -12.68 6.34 7.56
N LEU A 53 -11.74 6.89 6.77
CA LEU A 53 -10.90 6.11 5.87
C LEU A 53 -10.06 5.07 6.62
N ARG A 54 -9.59 5.39 7.83
CA ARG A 54 -8.82 4.44 8.66
C ARG A 54 -9.72 3.31 9.14
N GLU A 55 -10.87 3.65 9.71
CA GLU A 55 -11.84 2.66 10.22
C GLU A 55 -12.34 1.74 9.10
N TYR A 56 -12.75 2.32 7.97
CA TYR A 56 -13.20 1.56 6.80
C TYR A 56 -12.09 0.71 6.21
N PHE A 57 -10.83 1.15 6.24
CA PHE A 57 -9.73 0.32 5.75
C PHE A 57 -9.51 -0.91 6.62
N VAL A 58 -9.59 -0.78 7.95
CA VAL A 58 -9.50 -1.92 8.87
C VAL A 58 -10.65 -2.89 8.61
N GLN A 59 -11.89 -2.41 8.57
CA GLN A 59 -13.07 -3.24 8.30
C GLN A 59 -12.99 -3.91 6.92
N PHE A 60 -12.57 -3.18 5.90
CA PHE A 60 -12.39 -3.71 4.55
C PHE A 60 -11.38 -4.85 4.52
N ARG A 61 -10.23 -4.69 5.19
CA ARG A 61 -9.23 -5.76 5.30
C ARG A 61 -9.78 -6.96 6.06
N SER A 62 -10.42 -6.74 7.21
CA SER A 62 -11.02 -7.81 8.02
C SER A 62 -12.05 -8.62 7.22
N GLN A 63 -12.85 -7.95 6.38
CA GLN A 63 -13.80 -8.65 5.51
C GLN A 63 -13.08 -9.48 4.44
N LEU A 64 -12.03 -8.94 3.80
CA LEU A 64 -11.27 -9.69 2.79
C LEU A 64 -10.59 -10.94 3.37
N VAL A 65 -10.12 -10.86 4.61
CA VAL A 65 -9.57 -12.02 5.34
C VAL A 65 -10.68 -13.03 5.65
N LYS A 66 -11.83 -12.56 6.14
CA LYS A 66 -12.98 -13.42 6.47
C LYS A 66 -13.48 -14.20 5.25
N GLU A 67 -13.50 -13.57 4.09
CA GLU A 67 -13.90 -14.18 2.80
C GLU A 67 -12.78 -15.02 2.17
N GLN A 68 -11.63 -15.20 2.84
CA GLN A 68 -10.46 -15.94 2.35
C GLN A 68 -9.93 -15.44 0.99
N LEU A 69 -10.13 -14.15 0.69
CA LEU A 69 -9.64 -13.51 -0.54
C LEU A 69 -8.18 -13.04 -0.41
N ILE A 70 -7.68 -12.94 0.83
CA ILE A 70 -6.31 -12.55 1.17
C ILE A 70 -5.84 -13.43 2.32
N ASP A 71 -4.65 -14.01 2.18
CA ASP A 71 -3.99 -14.72 3.27
C ASP A 71 -3.43 -13.74 4.32
N GLU A 72 -3.70 -13.98 5.60
CA GLU A 72 -3.06 -13.22 6.70
C GLU A 72 -1.55 -13.44 6.78
N LYS A 73 -1.03 -14.50 6.15
CA LYS A 73 0.34 -14.99 6.32
C LYS A 73 1.45 -14.13 5.71
N VAL A 74 1.15 -13.07 4.95
CA VAL A 74 2.19 -12.27 4.28
C VAL A 74 1.96 -10.77 4.45
N ILE A 75 1.89 -10.32 5.70
CA ILE A 75 2.37 -8.97 6.04
C ILE A 75 3.40 -9.12 7.15
N PHE A 76 4.53 -9.78 6.81
CA PHE A 76 5.77 -9.35 7.41
C PHE A 76 6.02 -7.95 6.86
N ILE A 77 5.68 -6.95 7.67
CA ILE A 77 6.41 -5.69 7.64
C ILE A 77 7.85 -6.14 7.73
N ASP A 78 8.60 -5.88 6.67
CA ASP A 78 9.97 -6.32 6.48
C ASP A 78 10.87 -5.76 7.60
N GLY A 79 10.82 -6.42 8.75
CA GLY A 79 11.83 -6.41 9.78
C GLY A 79 12.91 -7.42 9.43
N THR A 80 13.19 -7.66 8.14
CA THR A 80 14.48 -8.24 7.75
C THR A 80 15.53 -7.20 8.07
N LYS A 81 15.94 -7.22 9.34
CA LYS A 81 17.22 -6.69 9.77
C LYS A 81 18.25 -7.54 9.04
N ILE A 82 18.70 -7.06 7.88
CA ILE A 82 19.95 -7.55 7.29
C ILE A 82 21.02 -7.06 8.26
N GLU A 83 21.25 -7.83 9.33
CA GLU A 83 22.51 -7.73 10.02
C GLU A 83 23.54 -8.21 9.01
N ALA A 84 24.19 -7.24 8.36
CA ALA A 84 25.43 -7.48 7.66
C ALA A 84 26.35 -8.12 8.69
N THR A 85 26.43 -9.44 8.67
CA THR A 85 27.46 -10.16 9.41
C THR A 85 28.76 -9.69 8.78
N ALA A 86 29.42 -8.75 9.45
CA ALA A 86 30.80 -8.44 9.21
C ALA A 86 31.61 -9.74 9.32
N ASP A 87 32.65 -9.87 8.50
CA ASP A 87 33.64 -10.95 8.49
C ASP A 87 33.38 -12.18 7.60
N LYS A 88 33.41 -11.97 6.27
CA LYS A 88 33.72 -13.08 5.35
C LYS A 88 34.76 -12.78 4.26
N TYR A 89 35.68 -11.85 4.53
CA TYR A 89 36.97 -11.78 3.84
C TYR A 89 38.06 -11.38 4.85
N THR A 90 38.59 -12.36 5.56
CA THR A 90 39.86 -12.25 6.30
C THR A 90 40.99 -11.99 5.31
N PHE A 91 41.47 -10.76 5.21
CA PHE A 91 42.78 -10.46 4.64
C PHE A 91 43.74 -10.11 5.76
N VAL A 92 44.60 -11.07 6.12
CA VAL A 92 45.80 -10.83 6.91
C VAL A 92 46.99 -11.04 5.99
N TRP A 93 47.63 -9.95 5.59
CA TRP A 93 48.93 -9.98 4.93
C TRP A 93 49.97 -10.51 5.94
N ARG A 94 50.59 -11.65 5.67
CA ARG A 94 51.86 -12.00 6.31
C ARG A 94 53.01 -11.45 5.44
N LYS A 95 54.03 -10.95 6.14
CA LYS A 95 55.24 -10.27 5.65
C LYS A 95 55.84 -10.88 4.38
#